data_AF-A0A0S8AY63-F1
#
_entry.id   AF-A0A0S8AY63-F1
#
_cell.length_a   1.000
_cell.length_b   1.000
_cell.length_c   1.000
_cell.angle_alpha   90.00
_cell.angle_beta   90.00
_cell.angle_gamma   90.00
#
_symmetry.space_group_name_H-M   'P 1'
#
loop_
_entity.id
_entity.type
_entity.pdbx_description
1 polymer ?
#
loop_
_entity_poly.entity_id
_entity_poly.type
_entity_poly.pdbx_seq_one_letter_code
_entity_poly.pdbx_strand_id
1 'polypeptide(L)'
;MNALQHRTEFVRLESDLAARLDTLFRRCPALHGFSVQPGSSVSRERAVAGLQDGLYLADVVSHWPLSDAQAATLVDEISLALLELVDEQPEASALLRGRTFARILH
;
A
#
# COMPACT_ATOMS: atom_id res chain seq x y z
N MET A 1 24.70 20.66 5.97
CA MET A 1 23.88 19.68 5.22
C MET A 1 23.00 18.94 6.23
N ASN A 2 21.67 18.82 6.14
CA ASN A 2 20.73 19.38 5.19
C ASN A 2 19.25 19.09 5.59
N ALA A 3 18.60 19.99 6.36
CA ALA A 3 17.17 19.82 6.66
C ALA A 3 16.27 20.02 5.40
N LEU A 4 16.79 20.71 4.37
CA LEU A 4 16.06 21.02 3.14
C LEU A 4 16.12 19.87 2.10
N GLN A 5 17.22 19.10 2.05
CA GLN A 5 17.34 17.92 1.19
C GLN A 5 16.39 16.80 1.65
N HIS A 6 16.37 16.48 2.95
CA HIS A 6 15.46 15.46 3.49
C HIS A 6 13.99 15.80 3.22
N ARG A 7 13.60 17.07 3.32
CA ARG A 7 12.22 17.48 2.99
C ARG A 7 11.90 17.29 1.51
N THR A 8 12.87 17.55 0.62
CA THR A 8 12.67 17.45 -0.83
C THR A 8 12.59 15.98 -1.28
N GLU A 9 13.44 15.13 -0.74
CA GLU A 9 13.41 13.67 -0.98
C GLU A 9 12.10 13.05 -0.50
N PHE A 10 11.63 13.44 0.69
CA PHE A 10 10.35 12.99 1.22
C PHE A 10 9.17 13.39 0.33
N VAL A 11 9.14 14.63 -0.17
CA VAL A 11 8.07 15.10 -1.08
C VAL A 11 8.08 14.33 -2.40
N ARG A 12 9.27 14.01 -2.94
CA ARG A 12 9.38 13.17 -4.14
C ARG A 12 8.87 11.77 -3.88
N LEU A 13 9.27 11.16 -2.77
CA LEU A 13 8.83 9.82 -2.39
C LEU A 13 7.31 9.75 -2.16
N GLU A 14 6.71 10.76 -1.53
CA GLU A 14 5.25 10.85 -1.40
C GLU A 14 4.56 11.00 -2.77
N SER A 15 5.17 11.74 -3.70
CA SER A 15 4.65 11.89 -5.07
C SER A 15 4.74 10.58 -5.86
N ASP A 16 5.85 9.85 -5.74
CA ASP A 16 6.06 8.56 -6.38
C ASP A 16 5.10 7.50 -5.81
N LEU A 17 4.92 7.47 -4.48
CA LEU A 17 3.91 6.66 -3.82
C LEU A 17 2.51 6.99 -4.34
N ALA A 18 2.15 8.27 -4.42
CA ALA A 18 0.85 8.69 -4.93
C ALA A 18 0.62 8.24 -6.39
N ALA A 19 1.63 8.39 -7.27
CA ALA A 19 1.55 7.97 -8.66
C ALA A 19 1.40 6.44 -8.82
N ARG A 20 2.09 5.67 -7.98
CA ARG A 20 1.95 4.19 -7.95
C ARG A 20 0.56 3.78 -7.46
N LEU A 21 0.09 4.36 -6.36
CA LEU A 21 -1.25 4.08 -5.82
C LEU A 21 -2.34 4.42 -6.83
N ASP A 22 -2.23 5.56 -7.50
CA ASP A 22 -3.15 5.97 -8.56
C ASP A 22 -3.16 4.96 -9.73
N THR A 23 -1.98 4.47 -10.12
CA THR A 23 -1.87 3.39 -11.12
C THR A 23 -2.50 2.08 -10.63
N LEU A 24 -2.27 1.69 -9.37
CA LEU A 24 -2.86 0.51 -8.76
C LEU A 24 -4.39 0.59 -8.72
N PHE A 25 -4.95 1.69 -8.24
CA PHE A 25 -6.41 1.89 -8.21
C PHE A 25 -7.00 1.88 -9.63
N ARG A 26 -6.33 2.44 -10.64
CA ARG A 26 -6.77 2.34 -12.04
C ARG A 26 -6.79 0.90 -12.56
N ARG A 27 -5.74 0.11 -12.29
CA ARG A 27 -5.61 -1.29 -12.71
C ARG A 27 -6.58 -2.22 -11.99
N CYS A 28 -6.96 -1.87 -10.77
CA CYS A 28 -7.85 -2.65 -9.93
C CYS A 28 -9.15 -1.87 -9.63
N PRO A 29 -10.11 -1.75 -10.57
CA PRO A 29 -11.34 -0.99 -10.35
C PRO A 29 -12.18 -1.45 -9.17
N ALA A 30 -12.07 -2.74 -8.80
CA ALA A 30 -12.74 -3.33 -7.65
C ALA A 30 -12.20 -2.80 -6.31
N LEU A 31 -10.94 -2.34 -6.28
CA LEU A 31 -10.26 -1.90 -5.06
C LEU A 31 -10.85 -0.56 -4.59
N HIS A 32 -11.40 -0.56 -3.39
CA HIS A 32 -11.85 0.66 -2.73
C HIS A 32 -10.79 1.20 -1.78
N GLY A 33 -10.09 0.32 -1.06
CA GLY A 33 -9.00 0.72 -0.19
C GLY A 33 -8.34 -0.45 0.52
N PHE A 34 -7.27 -0.14 1.22
CA PHE A 34 -6.52 -1.06 2.06
C PHE A 34 -5.72 -0.27 3.10
N SER A 35 -5.21 -0.95 4.13
CA SER A 35 -4.27 -0.38 5.09
C SER A 35 -2.96 -1.15 5.10
N VAL A 36 -1.87 -0.48 5.47
CA VAL A 36 -0.57 -1.11 5.71
C VAL A 36 -0.23 -0.95 7.18
N GLN A 37 -0.15 -2.06 7.91
CA GLN A 37 -0.03 -2.05 9.36
C GLN A 37 1.23 -2.79 9.83
N PRO A 38 1.87 -2.37 10.92
CA PRO A 38 2.85 -3.20 11.61
C PRO A 38 2.25 -4.53 12.07
N GLY A 39 3.03 -5.61 12.01
CA GLY A 39 2.62 -6.92 12.54
C GLY A 39 2.20 -6.89 14.02
N SER A 40 2.76 -5.98 14.81
CA SER A 40 2.42 -5.78 16.22
C SER A 40 1.03 -5.15 16.45
N SER A 41 0.44 -4.55 15.42
CA SER A 41 -0.78 -3.73 15.53
C SER A 41 -1.97 -4.31 14.75
N VAL A 42 -1.73 -5.32 13.90
CA VAL A 42 -2.76 -5.97 13.09
C VAL A 42 -3.15 -7.31 13.71
N SER A 43 -4.46 -7.59 13.76
CA SER A 43 -4.95 -8.92 14.16
C SER A 43 -4.89 -9.90 12.99
N ARG A 44 -4.95 -11.20 13.27
CA ARG A 44 -4.83 -12.25 12.25
C ARG A 44 -5.96 -12.20 11.22
N GLU A 45 -7.15 -11.78 11.63
CA GLU A 45 -8.34 -11.69 10.80
C GLU A 45 -8.26 -10.52 9.80
N ARG A 46 -7.51 -9.48 10.16
CA ARG A 46 -7.35 -8.27 9.34
C ARG A 46 -6.14 -8.36 8.42
N ALA A 47 -5.11 -9.10 8.81
CA ALA A 47 -3.90 -9.30 8.03
C ALA A 47 -4.20 -10.18 6.80
N VAL A 48 -3.88 -9.66 5.63
CA VAL A 48 -4.16 -10.30 4.33
C VAL A 48 -2.88 -10.86 3.71
N ALA A 49 -1.80 -10.08 3.70
CA ALA A 49 -0.50 -10.51 3.18
C ALA A 49 0.65 -9.86 3.96
N GLY A 50 1.77 -10.57 4.07
CA GLY A 50 3.00 -10.03 4.64
C GLY A 50 3.79 -9.22 3.62
N LEU A 51 4.36 -8.10 4.06
CA LEU A 51 5.23 -7.23 3.28
C LEU A 51 6.63 -7.20 3.91
N GLN A 52 7.52 -6.36 3.37
CA GLN A 52 8.84 -6.08 3.95
C GLN A 52 8.74 -5.32 5.28
N ASP A 53 9.82 -5.33 6.07
CA ASP A 53 9.95 -4.62 7.36
C ASP A 53 8.89 -4.94 8.41
N GLY A 54 8.34 -6.16 8.37
CA GLY A 54 7.28 -6.59 9.30
C GLY A 54 5.98 -5.82 9.13
N LEU A 55 5.77 -5.23 7.96
CA LEU A 55 4.51 -4.64 7.55
C LEU A 55 3.57 -5.73 7.00
N TYR A 56 2.28 -5.46 7.09
CA TYR A 56 1.22 -6.32 6.59
C TYR A 56 0.23 -5.48 5.81
N LEU A 57 -0.17 -6.00 4.64
CA LEU A 57 -1.38 -5.55 3.97
C LEU A 57 -2.58 -6.00 4.80
N ALA A 58 -3.48 -5.08 5.10
CA ALA A 58 -4.66 -5.32 5.93
C ALA A 58 -5.89 -4.57 5.40
N ASP A 59 -7.06 -4.94 5.91
CA ASP A 59 -8.34 -4.25 5.63
C ASP A 59 -8.61 -3.98 4.14
N VAL A 60 -8.34 -4.96 3.28
CA VAL A 60 -8.59 -4.82 1.84
C VAL A 60 -10.10 -4.78 1.59
N VAL A 61 -10.59 -3.63 1.11
CA VAL A 61 -12.00 -3.39 0.82
C VAL A 61 -12.22 -3.34 -0.68
N SER A 62 -13.23 -4.06 -1.15
CA SER A 62 -13.66 -4.06 -2.55
C SER A 62 -15.10 -3.56 -2.71
N HIS A 63 -15.41 -2.92 -3.83
CA HIS A 63 -16.73 -2.35 -4.13
C HIS A 63 -17.80 -3.41 -4.46
N TRP A 64 -17.39 -4.56 -5.00
CA TRP A 64 -18.29 -5.67 -5.34
C TRP A 64 -17.77 -6.97 -4.76
N PRO A 65 -18.64 -7.96 -4.53
CA PRO A 65 -18.20 -9.29 -4.11
C PRO A 65 -17.22 -9.88 -5.13
N LEU A 66 -16.05 -10.30 -4.65
CA LEU A 66 -15.04 -10.99 -5.44
C LEU A 66 -15.12 -12.49 -5.15
N SER A 67 -14.82 -13.32 -6.16
CA SER A 67 -14.50 -14.73 -5.88
C SER A 67 -13.16 -14.83 -5.15
N ASP A 68 -12.92 -15.95 -4.47
CA ASP A 68 -11.64 -16.18 -3.77
C ASP A 68 -10.42 -16.01 -4.70
N ALA A 69 -10.53 -16.47 -5.94
CA ALA A 69 -9.48 -16.30 -6.95
C ALA A 69 -9.26 -14.82 -7.31
N GLN A 70 -10.33 -14.04 -7.47
CA GLN A 70 -10.22 -12.61 -7.76
C GLN A 70 -9.69 -11.83 -6.56
N ALA A 71 -10.08 -12.20 -5.35
CA ALA A 71 -9.55 -11.60 -4.12
C ALA A 71 -8.05 -11.90 -3.96
N ALA A 72 -7.60 -13.13 -4.22
CA ALA A 72 -6.19 -13.48 -4.20
C ALA A 72 -5.39 -12.67 -5.24
N THR A 73 -5.85 -12.61 -6.49
CA THR A 73 -5.20 -11.79 -7.53
C THR A 73 -5.13 -10.32 -7.14
N LEU A 74 -6.20 -9.78 -6.52
CA LEU A 74 -6.20 -8.39 -6.05
C LEU A 74 -5.14 -8.16 -4.97
N VAL A 75 -5.03 -9.08 -4.02
CA VAL A 75 -4.05 -9.02 -2.94
C VAL A 75 -2.63 -9.12 -3.48
N ASP A 76 -2.39 -9.99 -4.46
CA ASP A 76 -1.09 -10.15 -5.10
C ASP A 76 -0.67 -8.88 -5.84
N GLU A 77 -1.58 -8.26 -6.60
CA GLU A 77 -1.32 -7.00 -7.31
C GLU A 77 -0.97 -5.85 -6.35
N ILE A 78 -1.71 -5.72 -5.24
CA ILE A 78 -1.41 -4.70 -4.21
C ILE A 78 -0.06 -4.99 -3.56
N SER A 79 0.16 -6.24 -3.15
CA SER A 79 1.38 -6.63 -2.45
C SER A 79 2.61 -6.44 -3.32
N LEU A 80 2.54 -6.85 -4.59
CA LEU A 80 3.61 -6.66 -5.56
C LEU A 80 3.95 -5.18 -5.75
N ALA A 81 2.95 -4.33 -5.98
CA ALA A 81 3.18 -2.89 -6.18
C ALA A 81 3.84 -2.22 -4.96
N LEU A 82 3.47 -2.65 -3.74
CA LEU A 82 4.07 -2.13 -2.51
C LEU A 82 5.48 -2.68 -2.27
N LEU A 83 5.71 -3.96 -2.55
CA LEU A 83 7.03 -4.59 -2.44
C LEU A 83 8.02 -3.99 -3.43
N GLU A 84 7.62 -3.79 -4.69
CA GLU A 84 8.45 -3.12 -5.70
C GLU A 84 8.81 -1.70 -5.26
N LEU A 85 7.87 -0.95 -4.68
CA LEU A 85 8.15 0.39 -4.16
C LEU A 85 9.19 0.38 -3.04
N VAL A 86 9.06 -0.54 -2.07
CA VAL A 86 10.00 -0.62 -0.94
C VAL A 86 11.36 -1.18 -1.38
N ASP A 87 11.40 -2.09 -2.35
CA ASP A 87 12.64 -2.60 -2.92
C ASP A 87 13.42 -1.50 -3.66
N GLU A 88 12.71 -0.69 -4.46
CA GLU A 88 13.32 0.44 -5.16
C GLU A 88 13.69 1.61 -4.23
N GLN A 89 12.91 1.84 -3.17
CA GLN A 89 13.06 2.94 -2.21
C GLN A 89 12.74 2.44 -0.80
N PRO A 90 13.71 1.89 -0.05
CA PRO A 90 13.49 1.33 1.29
C PRO A 90 12.84 2.29 2.28
N GLU A 91 13.08 3.60 2.14
CA GLU A 91 12.46 4.66 2.93
C GLU A 91 10.92 4.71 2.80
N ALA A 92 10.37 4.15 1.72
CA ALA A 92 8.93 4.06 1.51
C ALA A 92 8.24 3.21 2.59
N SER A 93 8.94 2.26 3.22
CA SER A 93 8.35 1.46 4.30
C SER A 93 7.88 2.33 5.46
N ALA A 94 8.63 3.40 5.79
CA ALA A 94 8.25 4.38 6.81
C ALA A 94 7.04 5.22 6.40
N LEU A 95 6.85 5.49 5.11
CA LEU A 95 5.66 6.17 4.60
C LEU A 95 4.43 5.27 4.63
N LEU A 96 4.57 3.99 4.27
CA LEU A 96 3.45 3.05 4.24
C LEU A 96 2.97 2.70 5.64
N ARG A 97 3.90 2.59 6.59
CA ARG A 97 3.64 2.11 7.95
C ARG A 97 2.50 2.86 8.65
N GLY A 98 1.45 2.12 8.97
CA GLY A 98 0.29 2.61 9.72
C GLY A 98 -0.66 3.49 8.90
N ARG A 99 -0.47 3.61 7.59
CA ARG A 99 -1.35 4.41 6.72
C ARG A 99 -2.46 3.56 6.10
N THR A 100 -3.57 4.24 5.81
CA THR A 100 -4.69 3.71 5.03
C THR A 100 -4.74 4.44 3.69
N PHE A 101 -4.93 3.67 2.63
CA PHE A 101 -5.04 4.16 1.26
C PHE A 101 -6.43 3.83 0.75
N ALA A 102 -7.16 4.86 0.34
CA ALA A 102 -8.51 4.72 -0.18
C ALA A 102 -8.64 5.46 -1.51
N ARG A 103 -9.44 4.89 -2.41
CA ARG A 103 -9.79 5.53 -3.67
C ARG A 103 -10.61 6.78 -3.40
N ILE A 104 -10.20 7.90 -3.98
CA ILE A 104 -11.01 9.12 -4.00
C ILE A 104 -12.11 8.93 -5.06
N LEU A 105 -13.36 9.05 -4.64
CA LEU A 105 -14.50 9.15 -5.55
C LEU A 105 -14.61 10.62 -5.96
N HIS A 106 -14.36 10.91 -7.23
CA HIS A 106 -14.50 12.24 -7.83
C HIS A 106 -15.94 12.49 -8.29
#